data_AF-A0A2S8ZDC3-F1
#
_entry.id   AF-A0A2S8ZDC3-F1
#
_cell.length_a   1.000
_cell.length_b   1.000
_cell.length_c   1.000
_cell.angle_alpha   90.00
_cell.angle_beta   90.00
_cell.angle_gamma   90.00
#
_symmetry.space_group_name_H-M   'P 1'
#
loop_
_entity.id
_entity.type
_entity.pdbx_description
1 polymer ?
#
loop_
_entity_poly.entity_id
_entity_poly.type
_entity_poly.pdbx_seq_one_letter_code
_entity_poly.pdbx_strand_id
1 'polypeptide(L)'
;MVTDELPPQIQAIADRIADGWGETIEVGPGWFDLLARLDAQLARLSPGYVIEQCKAKYGGLRYYARPEDPEDIDTQLTFNEIIWAAEGESTHICEECGNPGHQVTFRGWISTLCPEHTQLRRPATTGTIASTPTEFATESRPSDDFDEIRLDGLPPGRDCPSCGLALEPGHIDSTIALIWLCPTHGPIDHTANPLSDPQ
;
A
#
# COMPACT_ATOMS: atom_id res chain seq x y z
N MET A 1 14.24 -29.29 13.04
CA MET A 1 15.16 -28.27 12.51
C MET A 1 14.84 -28.17 11.03
N VAL A 2 13.87 -27.33 10.66
CA VAL A 2 13.62 -27.02 9.25
C VAL A 2 14.77 -26.08 8.89
N THR A 3 15.63 -26.49 7.96
CA THR A 3 16.69 -25.62 7.48
C THR A 3 16.03 -24.35 6.95
N ASP A 4 16.55 -23.22 7.40
CA ASP A 4 16.24 -21.87 6.95
C ASP A 4 16.82 -21.66 5.53
N GLU A 5 16.52 -22.62 4.65
CA GLU A 5 16.97 -22.63 3.27
C GLU A 5 15.89 -21.95 2.45
N LEU A 6 16.22 -20.77 1.94
CA LEU A 6 15.39 -20.07 0.97
C LEU A 6 15.15 -20.99 -0.25
N PRO A 7 13.95 -20.94 -0.85
CA PRO A 7 13.71 -21.65 -2.09
C PRO A 7 14.78 -21.31 -3.14
N PRO A 8 15.22 -22.24 -4.00
CA PRO A 8 16.32 -22.01 -4.92
C PRO A 8 16.15 -20.78 -5.81
N GLN A 9 14.91 -20.44 -6.21
CA GLN A 9 14.66 -19.23 -6.98
C GLN A 9 14.95 -17.97 -6.16
N ILE A 10 14.59 -17.96 -4.88
CA ILE A 10 14.81 -16.82 -3.98
C ILE A 10 16.29 -16.71 -3.61
N GLN A 11 16.99 -17.83 -3.46
CA GLN A 11 18.43 -17.81 -3.30
C GLN A 11 19.11 -17.18 -4.52
N ALA A 12 18.70 -17.53 -5.74
CA ALA A 12 19.25 -16.90 -6.95
C ALA A 12 18.99 -15.39 -7.03
N ILE A 13 17.88 -14.90 -6.46
CA ILE A 13 17.61 -13.46 -6.31
C ILE A 13 18.56 -12.86 -5.26
N ALA A 14 18.72 -13.51 -4.11
CA ALA A 14 19.62 -13.05 -3.06
C ALA A 14 21.08 -12.96 -3.53
N ASP A 15 21.51 -13.89 -4.40
CA ASP A 15 22.84 -13.90 -5.01
C ASP A 15 23.09 -12.70 -5.96
N ARG A 16 22.05 -11.94 -6.33
CA ARG A 16 22.16 -10.68 -7.09
C ARG A 16 22.42 -9.46 -6.22
N ILE A 17 22.39 -9.61 -4.88
CA ILE A 17 22.65 -8.49 -3.98
C ILE A 17 24.11 -8.08 -4.08
N ALA A 18 24.33 -6.80 -4.40
CA ALA A 18 25.66 -6.25 -4.61
C ALA A 18 26.49 -6.26 -3.32
N ASP A 19 27.79 -6.47 -3.46
CA ASP A 19 28.74 -6.44 -2.35
C ASP A 19 28.63 -5.15 -1.53
N GLY A 20 28.68 -5.29 -0.20
CA GLY A 20 28.57 -4.15 0.72
C GLY A 20 27.14 -3.74 1.06
N TRP A 21 26.14 -4.35 0.43
CA TRP A 21 24.75 -4.34 0.87
C TRP A 21 24.43 -5.63 1.64
N GLY A 22 23.40 -5.61 2.51
CA GLY A 22 23.09 -6.77 3.36
C GLY A 22 22.81 -8.04 2.54
N GLU A 23 23.12 -9.22 3.08
CA GLU A 23 23.12 -10.49 2.31
C GLU A 23 21.74 -11.16 2.22
N THR A 24 20.67 -10.55 2.74
CA THR A 24 19.39 -11.23 2.97
C THR A 24 18.20 -10.48 2.41
N ILE A 25 17.24 -11.25 1.89
CA ILE A 25 15.91 -10.79 1.51
C ILE A 25 15.05 -10.70 2.78
N GLU A 26 14.59 -9.50 3.13
CA GLU A 26 13.83 -9.23 4.36
C GLU A 26 12.31 -9.15 4.07
N VAL A 27 11.74 -10.21 3.47
CA VAL A 27 10.30 -10.32 3.21
C VAL A 27 9.77 -11.71 3.57
N GLY A 28 8.46 -11.80 3.84
CA GLY A 28 7.81 -13.07 4.08
C GLY A 28 7.63 -13.95 2.83
N PRO A 29 7.40 -15.27 3.01
CA PRO A 29 7.32 -16.24 1.92
C PRO A 29 6.13 -16.04 0.99
N GLY A 30 5.10 -15.32 1.43
CA GLY A 30 3.95 -14.98 0.60
C GLY A 30 4.27 -14.07 -0.59
N TRP A 31 5.43 -13.41 -0.58
CA TRP A 31 5.88 -12.59 -1.71
C TRP A 31 6.89 -13.28 -2.62
N PHE A 32 7.26 -14.54 -2.36
CA PHE A 32 8.27 -15.24 -3.17
C PHE A 32 7.87 -15.41 -4.64
N ASP A 33 6.60 -15.70 -4.92
CA ASP A 33 6.11 -15.79 -6.30
C ASP A 33 6.10 -14.42 -7.00
N LEU A 34 5.85 -13.34 -6.26
CA LEU A 34 5.95 -11.97 -6.75
C LEU A 34 7.41 -11.63 -7.09
N LEU A 35 8.35 -11.96 -6.20
CA LEU A 35 9.78 -11.75 -6.42
C LEU A 35 10.29 -12.56 -7.61
N ALA A 36 9.88 -13.82 -7.77
CA ALA A 36 10.29 -14.65 -8.90
C ALA A 36 9.80 -14.07 -10.24
N ARG A 37 8.57 -13.54 -10.30
CA ARG A 37 8.05 -12.86 -11.49
C ARG A 37 8.75 -11.53 -11.77
N LEU A 38 9.04 -10.77 -10.72
CA LEU A 38 9.80 -9.51 -10.81
C LEU A 38 11.19 -9.79 -11.38
N ASP A 39 11.92 -10.71 -10.78
CA ASP A 39 13.25 -11.15 -11.20
C ASP A 39 13.30 -11.57 -12.67
N ALA A 40 12.35 -12.42 -13.09
CA ALA A 40 12.27 -12.90 -14.46
C ALA A 40 11.95 -11.79 -15.49
N GLN A 41 11.32 -10.68 -15.07
CA GLN A 41 11.09 -9.52 -15.94
C GLN A 41 12.33 -8.64 -16.01
N LEU A 42 12.94 -8.32 -14.86
CA LEU A 42 14.16 -7.51 -14.80
C LEU A 42 15.34 -8.19 -15.51
N ALA A 43 15.50 -9.50 -15.36
CA ALA A 43 16.57 -10.27 -16.00
C ALA A 43 16.44 -10.35 -17.52
N ARG A 44 15.23 -10.19 -18.09
CA ARG A 44 15.05 -10.10 -19.55
C ARG A 44 15.52 -8.76 -20.10
N LEU A 45 15.37 -7.71 -19.30
CA LEU A 45 15.74 -6.35 -19.68
C LEU A 45 17.25 -6.12 -19.46
N SER A 46 17.77 -6.52 -18.31
CA SER A 46 19.17 -6.36 -17.92
C SER A 46 19.65 -7.62 -17.20
N PRO A 47 20.20 -8.63 -17.89
CA PRO A 47 20.60 -9.90 -17.28
C PRO A 47 21.60 -9.78 -16.13
N GLY A 48 22.47 -8.75 -16.17
CA GLY A 48 23.46 -8.44 -15.14
C GLY A 48 23.02 -7.39 -14.12
N TYR A 49 21.72 -7.13 -13.96
CA TYR A 49 21.25 -6.18 -12.95
C TYR A 49 21.65 -6.65 -11.54
N VAL A 50 21.83 -5.69 -10.63
CA VAL A 50 22.15 -5.98 -9.23
C VAL A 50 21.11 -5.41 -8.29
N ILE A 51 20.95 -6.05 -7.14
CA ILE A 51 20.06 -5.62 -6.07
C ILE A 51 20.88 -4.89 -5.02
N GLU A 52 20.35 -3.81 -4.49
CA GLU A 52 20.92 -3.10 -3.35
C GLU A 52 20.17 -3.52 -2.07
N GLN A 53 18.84 -3.56 -2.11
CA GLN A 53 18.02 -3.97 -0.95
C GLN A 53 16.69 -4.58 -1.39
N CYS A 54 16.25 -5.62 -0.70
CA CYS A 54 14.91 -6.20 -0.84
C CYS A 54 14.29 -6.38 0.56
N LYS A 55 13.26 -5.58 0.89
CA LYS A 55 12.67 -5.56 2.24
C LYS A 55 11.21 -5.17 2.25
N ALA A 56 10.49 -5.54 3.31
CA ALA A 56 9.16 -5.02 3.58
C ALA A 56 9.22 -3.63 4.25
N LYS A 57 8.40 -2.69 3.78
CA LYS A 57 8.25 -1.36 4.38
C LYS A 57 6.87 -0.79 4.14
N TYR A 58 6.22 -0.30 5.20
CA TYR A 58 4.87 0.29 5.14
C TYR A 58 3.82 -0.62 4.47
N GLY A 59 3.88 -1.93 4.74
CA GLY A 59 2.96 -2.90 4.16
C GLY A 59 3.22 -3.25 2.69
N GLY A 60 4.27 -2.74 2.06
CA GLY A 60 4.66 -3.10 0.70
C GLY A 60 6.11 -3.57 0.60
N LEU A 61 6.42 -4.18 -0.53
CA LEU A 61 7.76 -4.48 -0.98
C LEU A 61 8.51 -3.17 -1.26
N ARG A 62 9.78 -3.13 -0.88
CA ARG A 62 10.78 -2.18 -1.37
C ARG A 62 11.89 -2.93 -2.06
N TYR A 63 12.03 -2.69 -3.35
CA TYR A 63 12.98 -3.41 -4.19
C TYR A 63 13.92 -2.40 -4.86
N TYR A 64 15.07 -2.19 -4.22
CA TYR A 64 16.11 -1.30 -4.72
C TYR A 64 17.06 -2.13 -5.57
N ALA A 65 17.08 -1.85 -6.87
CA ALA A 65 17.94 -2.52 -7.83
C ALA A 65 18.30 -1.55 -8.95
N ARG A 66 19.40 -1.85 -9.66
CA ARG A 66 19.87 -1.06 -10.79
C ARG A 66 20.23 -1.96 -11.97
N PRO A 67 19.96 -1.52 -13.21
CA PRO A 67 20.40 -2.23 -14.40
C PRO A 67 21.94 -2.26 -14.48
N GLU A 68 22.45 -3.10 -15.39
CA GLU A 68 23.88 -3.25 -15.67
C GLU A 68 24.46 -1.96 -16.25
N ASP A 69 23.75 -1.34 -17.19
CA ASP A 69 24.05 -0.03 -17.76
C ASP A 69 23.04 1.02 -17.26
N PRO A 70 23.36 1.80 -16.21
CA PRO A 70 22.49 2.84 -15.70
C PRO A 70 22.47 4.11 -16.57
N GLU A 71 23.36 4.22 -17.58
CA GLU A 71 23.36 5.38 -18.49
C GLU A 71 22.31 5.22 -19.62
N ASP A 72 21.83 4.00 -19.87
CA ASP A 72 20.68 3.74 -20.74
C ASP A 72 19.38 4.16 -20.05
N ILE A 73 18.92 5.37 -20.39
CA ILE A 73 17.72 5.99 -19.83
C ILE A 73 16.46 5.18 -20.14
N ASP A 74 16.31 4.64 -21.34
CA ASP A 74 15.09 3.91 -21.74
C ASP A 74 14.98 2.59 -20.98
N THR A 75 16.10 1.89 -20.83
CA THR A 75 16.20 0.70 -19.98
C THR A 75 15.93 1.04 -18.53
N GLN A 76 16.54 2.10 -17.99
CA GLN A 76 16.35 2.52 -16.60
C GLN A 76 14.89 2.89 -16.27
N LEU A 77 14.19 3.57 -17.19
CA LEU A 77 12.77 3.91 -17.03
C LEU A 77 11.91 2.65 -16.99
N THR A 78 12.07 1.76 -17.98
CA THR A 78 11.33 0.49 -18.05
C THR A 78 11.59 -0.38 -16.82
N PHE A 79 12.84 -0.43 -16.36
CA PHE A 79 13.25 -1.18 -15.17
C PHE A 79 12.54 -0.68 -13.90
N ASN A 80 12.47 0.64 -13.74
CA ASN A 80 11.78 1.27 -12.61
C ASN A 80 10.25 1.06 -12.65
N GLU A 81 9.64 1.06 -13.84
CA GLU A 81 8.21 0.77 -13.99
C GLU A 81 7.85 -0.66 -13.55
N ILE A 82 8.69 -1.64 -13.94
CA ILE A 82 8.51 -3.04 -13.53
C ILE A 82 8.60 -3.18 -12.00
N ILE A 83 9.60 -2.53 -11.38
CA ILE A 83 9.74 -2.50 -9.92
C ILE A 83 8.51 -1.86 -9.27
N TRP A 84 8.10 -0.69 -9.75
CA TRP A 84 6.98 0.05 -9.19
C TRP A 84 5.67 -0.74 -9.25
N ALA A 85 5.42 -1.45 -10.35
CA ALA A 85 4.27 -2.33 -10.49
C ALA A 85 4.29 -3.47 -9.44
N ALA A 86 5.44 -4.10 -9.23
CA ALA A 86 5.58 -5.16 -8.23
C ALA A 86 5.43 -4.63 -6.78
N GLU A 87 5.99 -3.44 -6.48
CA GLU A 87 5.78 -2.78 -5.20
C GLU A 87 4.30 -2.48 -4.95
N GLY A 88 3.57 -2.01 -5.96
CA GLY A 88 2.13 -1.82 -5.88
C GLY A 88 1.37 -3.12 -5.63
N GLU A 89 1.68 -4.18 -6.39
CA GLU A 89 1.04 -5.49 -6.27
C GLU A 89 1.21 -6.09 -4.87
N SER A 90 2.39 -5.95 -4.27
CA SER A 90 2.69 -6.47 -2.92
C SER A 90 1.74 -5.93 -1.83
N THR A 91 1.18 -4.73 -2.01
CA THR A 91 0.26 -4.11 -1.04
C THR A 91 -1.13 -4.76 -1.00
N HIS A 92 -1.37 -5.71 -1.89
CA HIS A 92 -2.60 -6.50 -1.98
C HIS A 92 -2.36 -8.00 -1.79
N ILE A 93 -1.13 -8.41 -1.48
CA ILE A 93 -0.73 -9.80 -1.29
C ILE A 93 -0.30 -10.01 0.16
N CYS A 94 -0.86 -11.01 0.82
CA CYS A 94 -0.47 -11.40 2.18
C CYS A 94 1.00 -11.80 2.21
N GLU A 95 1.80 -11.08 2.99
CA GLU A 95 3.25 -11.31 3.13
C GLU A 95 3.59 -12.71 3.67
N GLU A 96 2.70 -13.30 4.47
CA GLU A 96 2.90 -14.64 5.07
C GLU A 96 2.56 -15.81 4.16
N CYS A 97 1.58 -15.69 3.25
CA CYS A 97 1.08 -16.84 2.48
C CYS A 97 0.75 -16.61 1.01
N GLY A 98 0.80 -15.37 0.51
CA GLY A 98 0.59 -15.05 -0.90
C GLY A 98 -0.87 -14.93 -1.33
N ASN A 99 -1.83 -15.21 -0.44
CA ASN A 99 -3.25 -14.97 -0.70
C ASN A 99 -3.58 -13.47 -0.73
N PRO A 100 -4.70 -13.05 -1.34
CA PRO A 100 -5.15 -11.67 -1.28
C PRO A 100 -5.21 -11.13 0.15
N GLY A 101 -4.63 -9.95 0.35
CA GLY A 101 -4.49 -9.30 1.64
C GLY A 101 -4.77 -7.81 1.56
N HIS A 102 -4.88 -7.19 2.74
CA HIS A 102 -5.02 -5.74 2.87
C HIS A 102 -3.99 -5.23 3.88
N GLN A 103 -3.61 -3.97 3.75
CA GLN A 103 -2.73 -3.32 4.71
C GLN A 103 -3.42 -3.24 6.07
N VAL A 104 -2.75 -3.77 7.08
CA VAL A 104 -3.18 -3.75 8.48
C VAL A 104 -2.09 -3.11 9.34
N THR A 105 -2.51 -2.30 10.28
CA THR A 105 -1.61 -1.65 11.24
C THR A 105 -1.70 -2.37 12.58
N PHE A 106 -0.57 -2.84 13.08
CA PHE A 106 -0.47 -3.45 14.41
C PHE A 106 0.72 -2.88 15.17
N ARG A 107 0.47 -2.27 16.34
CA ARG A 107 1.50 -1.64 17.20
C ARG A 107 2.41 -0.66 16.44
N GLY A 108 1.86 0.11 15.50
CA GLY A 108 2.60 1.08 14.69
C GLY A 108 3.33 0.51 13.48
N TRP A 109 3.27 -0.82 13.26
CA TRP A 109 3.82 -1.48 12.07
C TRP A 109 2.71 -1.75 11.06
N ILE A 110 3.00 -1.48 9.79
CA ILE A 110 2.07 -1.74 8.68
C ILE A 110 2.58 -2.96 7.93
N SER A 111 1.71 -3.96 7.75
CA SER A 111 1.94 -5.18 6.96
C SER A 111 0.74 -5.45 6.08
N THR A 112 0.92 -6.09 4.93
CA THR A 112 -0.21 -6.57 4.12
C THR A 112 -0.48 -8.03 4.45
N LEU A 113 -1.67 -8.31 4.98
CA LEU A 113 -2.04 -9.64 5.46
C LEU A 113 -3.46 -10.02 5.04
N CYS A 114 -3.69 -11.32 4.88
CA CYS A 114 -5.05 -11.86 4.72
C CYS A 114 -5.81 -11.84 6.06
N PRO A 115 -7.13 -12.04 6.07
CA PRO A 115 -7.92 -12.06 7.31
C PRO A 115 -7.41 -13.06 8.35
N GLU A 116 -6.96 -14.24 7.92
CA GLU A 116 -6.44 -15.29 8.80
C GLU A 116 -5.14 -14.85 9.49
N HIS A 117 -4.14 -14.40 8.73
CA HIS A 117 -2.87 -13.93 9.30
C HIS A 117 -3.03 -12.62 10.10
N THR A 118 -3.99 -11.79 9.73
CA THR A 118 -4.36 -10.62 10.55
C THR A 118 -4.86 -11.06 11.93
N GLN A 119 -5.74 -12.07 11.98
CA GLN A 119 -6.26 -12.60 13.24
C GLN A 119 -5.17 -13.27 14.07
N LEU A 120 -4.21 -13.96 13.44
CA LEU A 120 -3.06 -14.57 14.13
C LEU A 120 -2.10 -13.53 14.71
N ARG A 121 -1.88 -12.41 14.02
CA ARG A 121 -1.02 -11.32 14.53
C ARG A 121 -1.72 -10.46 15.59
N ARG A 122 -3.05 -10.43 15.61
CA ARG A 122 -3.79 -9.81 16.70
C ARG A 122 -3.56 -10.63 17.98
N PRO A 123 -3.09 -10.02 19.07
CA PRO A 123 -2.96 -10.72 20.34
C PRO A 123 -4.36 -11.16 20.75
N ALA A 124 -4.46 -12.37 21.31
CA ALA A 124 -5.68 -12.79 21.97
C ALA A 124 -6.07 -11.70 22.98
N THR A 125 -7.29 -11.19 22.85
CA THR A 125 -7.86 -10.23 23.80
C THR A 125 -8.01 -10.93 25.15
N THR A 126 -6.96 -10.93 25.96
CA THR A 126 -7.08 -11.32 27.37
C THR A 126 -7.81 -10.19 28.08
N GLY A 127 -9.10 -10.41 28.34
CA GLY A 127 -9.86 -9.65 29.33
C GLY A 127 -11.08 -8.94 28.78
N THR A 128 -12.23 -9.58 28.94
CA THR A 128 -13.52 -8.93 29.17
C THR A 128 -13.34 -7.80 30.19
N ILE A 129 -13.61 -6.56 29.79
CA ILE A 129 -14.06 -5.54 30.75
C ILE A 129 -15.54 -5.37 30.47
N ALA A 130 -16.35 -5.92 31.36
CA ALA A 130 -17.74 -5.51 31.49
C ALA A 130 -17.73 -4.05 31.96
N SER A 131 -18.02 -3.12 31.05
CA SER A 131 -18.21 -1.71 31.42
C SER A 131 -19.67 -1.52 31.80
N THR A 132 -19.91 -1.49 33.11
CA THR A 132 -21.08 -0.88 33.75
C THR A 132 -21.33 0.52 33.16
N PRO A 133 -22.58 0.99 33.01
CA PRO A 133 -22.81 2.35 32.53
C PRO A 133 -22.37 3.32 33.62
N THR A 134 -21.29 4.06 33.39
CA THR A 134 -20.96 5.25 34.19
C THR A 134 -21.64 6.44 33.52
N GLU A 135 -22.71 6.93 34.15
CA GLU A 135 -23.28 8.24 33.88
C GLU A 135 -22.17 9.30 34.04
N PHE A 136 -21.77 9.92 32.93
CA PHE A 136 -20.93 11.12 32.96
C PHE A 136 -21.83 12.34 32.73
N ALA A 137 -21.80 13.22 33.73
CA ALA A 137 -22.50 14.48 33.76
C ALA A 137 -22.14 15.37 32.56
N THR A 138 -23.17 15.98 32.00
CA THR A 138 -23.10 16.98 30.93
C THR A 138 -22.45 18.26 31.46
N GLU A 139 -21.17 18.44 31.21
CA GLU A 139 -20.51 19.75 31.31
C GLU A 139 -20.21 20.26 29.90
N SER A 140 -21.02 21.22 29.47
CA SER A 140 -20.94 21.94 28.21
C SER A 140 -19.61 22.68 28.10
N ARG A 141 -18.77 22.28 27.14
CA ARG A 141 -17.58 23.06 26.75
C ARG A 141 -17.99 24.17 25.78
N PRO A 142 -17.44 25.39 25.91
CA PRO A 142 -17.73 26.47 25.00
C PRO A 142 -17.19 26.16 23.59
N SER A 143 -17.91 26.65 22.58
CA SER A 143 -17.59 26.55 21.17
C SER A 143 -16.30 27.30 20.86
N ASP A 144 -15.20 26.56 20.74
CA ASP A 144 -14.01 27.06 20.06
C ASP A 144 -14.24 26.93 18.55
N ASP A 145 -14.49 28.08 17.91
CA ASP A 145 -14.39 28.35 16.48
C ASP A 145 -13.01 27.91 15.96
N PHE A 146 -12.90 26.66 15.51
CA PHE A 146 -11.80 26.23 14.67
C PHE A 146 -12.34 26.00 13.27
N ASP A 147 -12.11 27.01 12.44
CA ASP A 147 -12.31 26.99 11.00
C ASP A 147 -11.73 25.72 10.35
N GLU A 148 -12.52 25.21 9.41
CA GLU A 148 -12.30 24.01 8.62
C GLU A 148 -10.93 23.98 7.95
N ILE A 149 -10.06 23.08 8.41
CA ILE A 149 -8.99 22.53 7.57
C ILE A 149 -9.06 21.02 7.69
N ARG A 150 -9.80 20.39 6.76
CA ARG A 150 -9.71 18.93 6.58
C ARG A 150 -8.34 18.60 6.01
N LEU A 151 -7.70 17.58 6.59
CA LEU A 151 -6.31 17.16 6.36
C LEU A 151 -6.00 16.79 4.88
N ASP A 152 -7.02 16.70 4.05
CA ASP A 152 -7.01 16.24 2.66
C ASP A 152 -7.17 17.37 1.62
N GLY A 153 -7.42 18.62 2.03
CA GLY A 153 -7.44 19.78 1.11
C GLY A 153 -8.51 19.74 0.02
N LEU A 154 -9.52 18.87 0.16
CA LEU A 154 -10.66 18.74 -0.76
C LEU A 154 -11.84 19.60 -0.28
N PRO A 155 -12.56 20.28 -1.19
CA PRO A 155 -13.67 21.17 -0.82
C PRO A 155 -14.79 20.40 -0.11
N PRO A 156 -15.46 21.00 0.89
CA PRO A 156 -16.50 20.32 1.65
C PRO A 156 -17.74 19.98 0.81
N GLY A 157 -18.25 18.77 1.03
CA GLY A 157 -19.67 18.40 0.95
C GLY A 157 -20.38 18.65 -0.39
N ARG A 158 -20.14 17.81 -1.40
CA ARG A 158 -21.10 17.64 -2.50
C ARG A 158 -22.02 16.47 -2.19
N ASP A 159 -23.32 16.73 -2.13
CA ASP A 159 -24.34 15.70 -1.95
C ASP A 159 -24.98 15.32 -3.30
N CYS A 160 -25.31 14.04 -3.45
CA CYS A 160 -26.00 13.55 -4.63
C CYS A 160 -27.39 14.21 -4.76
N PRO A 161 -27.75 14.85 -5.90
CA PRO A 161 -29.06 15.49 -6.05
C PRO A 161 -30.23 14.50 -6.06
N SER A 162 -29.98 13.20 -6.28
CA SER A 162 -31.01 12.16 -6.26
C SER A 162 -31.24 11.51 -4.91
N CYS A 163 -30.22 11.37 -4.06
CA CYS A 163 -30.37 10.68 -2.76
C CYS A 163 -29.82 11.42 -1.55
N GLY A 164 -29.14 12.54 -1.73
CA GLY A 164 -28.57 13.33 -0.64
C GLY A 164 -27.37 12.69 0.07
N LEU A 165 -26.81 11.60 -0.47
CA LEU A 165 -25.58 10.99 0.06
C LEU A 165 -24.36 11.80 -0.39
N ALA A 166 -23.37 11.91 0.51
CA ALA A 166 -22.07 12.50 0.20
C ALA A 166 -21.41 11.76 -0.99
N LEU A 167 -20.90 12.53 -1.94
CA LEU A 167 -20.18 12.01 -3.08
C LEU A 167 -18.74 11.69 -2.68
N GLU A 168 -18.22 10.56 -3.16
CA GLU A 168 -16.84 10.16 -2.95
C GLU A 168 -15.97 10.61 -4.14
N PRO A 169 -14.76 11.15 -3.89
CA PRO A 169 -13.84 11.53 -4.95
C PRO A 169 -13.21 10.30 -5.60
N GLY A 170 -13.26 10.21 -6.93
CA GLY A 170 -12.62 9.19 -7.74
C GLY A 170 -11.81 9.81 -8.89
N HIS A 171 -10.92 9.01 -9.48
CA HIS A 171 -10.14 9.38 -10.66
C HIS A 171 -10.44 8.41 -11.79
N ILE A 172 -10.42 8.87 -13.04
CA ILE A 172 -10.63 8.01 -14.23
C ILE A 172 -9.35 7.56 -14.91
N ASP A 173 -8.25 8.28 -14.70
CA ASP A 173 -6.96 8.07 -15.38
C ASP A 173 -5.84 8.87 -14.68
N SER A 174 -4.70 9.03 -15.33
CA SER A 174 -3.55 9.81 -14.85
C SER A 174 -3.78 11.33 -14.86
N THR A 175 -4.99 11.81 -15.16
CA THR A 175 -5.31 13.24 -15.17
C THR A 175 -5.72 13.72 -13.76
N ILE A 176 -5.47 14.99 -13.44
CA ILE A 176 -5.85 15.63 -12.16
C ILE A 176 -7.38 15.88 -12.06
N ALA A 177 -8.16 15.36 -13.01
CA ALA A 177 -9.60 15.51 -13.04
C ALA A 177 -10.25 14.62 -11.95
N LEU A 178 -11.04 15.24 -11.08
CA LEU A 178 -11.82 14.52 -10.06
C LEU A 178 -13.20 14.20 -10.63
N ILE A 179 -13.61 12.93 -10.49
CA ILE A 179 -14.98 12.48 -10.70
C ILE A 179 -15.65 12.29 -9.35
N TRP A 180 -16.88 12.78 -9.23
CA TRP A 180 -17.69 12.58 -8.03
C TRP A 180 -18.64 11.41 -8.21
N LEU A 181 -18.46 10.39 -7.37
CA LEU A 181 -19.22 9.13 -7.45
C LEU A 181 -20.24 9.07 -6.31
N CYS A 182 -21.49 8.75 -6.67
CA CYS A 182 -22.51 8.36 -5.70
C CYS A 182 -22.48 6.82 -5.54
N PRO A 183 -22.45 6.28 -4.31
CA PRO A 183 -22.44 4.83 -4.07
C PRO A 183 -23.65 4.10 -4.66
N THR A 184 -24.77 4.80 -4.85
CA THR A 184 -26.03 4.22 -5.34
C THR A 184 -26.25 4.41 -6.83
N HIS A 185 -25.77 5.53 -7.39
CA HIS A 185 -26.12 5.96 -8.76
C HIS A 185 -24.91 6.03 -9.71
N GLY A 186 -23.69 5.83 -9.20
CA GLY A 186 -22.47 5.92 -9.99
C GLY A 186 -22.03 7.37 -10.25
N PRO A 187 -21.41 7.69 -11.40
CA PRO A 187 -20.82 9.00 -11.66
C PRO A 187 -21.87 10.10 -11.79
N ILE A 188 -21.72 11.15 -10.97
CA ILE A 188 -22.65 12.27 -10.90
C ILE A 188 -22.08 13.50 -11.62
N ASP A 189 -20.81 13.81 -11.41
CA ASP A 189 -20.18 15.05 -11.90
C ASP A 189 -18.68 14.86 -12.18
N HIS A 190 -18.11 15.73 -13.02
CA HIS A 190 -16.68 15.79 -13.31
C HIS A 190 -16.18 17.23 -13.16
N THR A 191 -15.13 17.43 -12.36
CA THR A 191 -14.46 18.74 -12.24
C THR A 191 -13.10 18.67 -12.90
N ALA A 192 -12.86 19.59 -13.84
CA ALA A 192 -11.57 19.75 -14.49
C ALA A 192 -10.52 20.45 -13.59
N ASN A 193 -10.94 21.10 -12.50
CA ASN A 193 -10.06 21.77 -11.54
C ASN A 193 -10.56 21.55 -10.09
N PRO A 194 -9.92 20.65 -9.33
CA PRO A 194 -10.41 20.21 -8.03
C PRO A 194 -10.37 21.28 -6.92
N LEU A 195 -9.71 22.42 -7.17
CA LEU A 195 -9.57 23.54 -6.23
C LEU A 195 -10.48 24.73 -6.55
N SER A 196 -11.32 24.63 -7.58
CA SER A 196 -12.29 25.69 -7.90
C SER A 196 -13.59 25.49 -7.14
N ASP A 197 -14.06 26.51 -6.44
CA ASP A 197 -15.40 26.50 -5.84
C ASP A 197 -16.48 26.31 -6.91
N PRO A 198 -17.55 25.54 -6.63
CA PRO A 198 -18.71 25.51 -7.51
C PRO A 198 -19.37 26.90 -7.57
N GLN A 199 -19.59 27.42 -8.77
CA GLN A 199 -20.55 28.51 -9.03
C GLN A 199 -21.99 27.98 -8.94
#